data_AF-A0A6A6NLS4-F1
#
_entry.id   AF-A0A6A6NLS4-F1
#
_cell.length_a   1.000
_cell.length_b   1.000
_cell.length_c   1.000
_cell.angle_alpha   90.00
_cell.angle_beta   90.00
_cell.angle_gamma   90.00
#
_symmetry.space_group_name_H-M   'P 1'
#
loop_
_entity.id
_entity.type
_entity.pdbx_description
1 polymer ?
#
loop_
_entity_poly.entity_id
_entity_poly.type
_entity_poly.pdbx_seq_one_letter_code
_entity_poly.pdbx_strand_id
1 'polypeptide(L)'
;MSYNKPHLSPLSPISPRSLPFLLTSTLIFIPTAVLLRHHVSHHGPFRVAPTIIKLNSRLYSLFSLLLFLALLPPPVSPLPAFDDSTLRYAYHVSKLYEYVDVFNVLAAGGSIGAHFGFHHLTTPYLTYVRTLNHAEPRGWRVVAMLNAAHHAIMYAYFGGVWSAKWLRMVLPWTGFAQLAVGIVGELYIILGSGSAGNENEEVWRNMVSLGLLACYFVLFVMEMTALRKNKDADSEKRDGEKK
;
A
#
# COMPACT_ATOMS: atom_id res chain seq x y z
N MET A 1 -20.82 -34.22 11.09
CA MET A 1 -19.57 -34.17 10.31
C MET A 1 -18.73 -33.05 10.90
N SER A 2 -17.73 -33.40 11.74
CA SER A 2 -16.95 -32.41 12.50
C SER A 2 -15.89 -31.80 11.59
N TYR A 3 -15.95 -30.49 11.37
CA TYR A 3 -14.96 -29.74 10.60
C TYR A 3 -13.70 -29.61 11.45
N ASN A 4 -12.67 -30.42 11.15
CA ASN A 4 -11.35 -30.25 11.73
C ASN A 4 -10.81 -28.88 11.28
N LYS A 5 -10.78 -27.90 12.19
CA LYS A 5 -10.05 -26.66 11.98
C LYS A 5 -8.58 -27.04 11.71
N PRO A 6 -7.99 -26.63 10.57
CA PRO A 6 -6.58 -26.89 10.33
C PRO A 6 -5.77 -26.22 11.44
N HIS A 7 -5.07 -27.04 12.22
CA HIS A 7 -4.07 -26.58 13.17
C HIS A 7 -2.97 -25.88 12.37
N LEU A 8 -3.05 -24.56 12.27
CA LEU A 8 -1.91 -23.75 11.85
C LEU A 8 -0.80 -24.03 12.85
N SER A 9 0.28 -24.68 12.40
CA SER A 9 1.49 -24.86 13.20
C SER A 9 1.92 -23.50 13.76
N PRO A 10 2.38 -23.42 15.02
CA PRO A 10 2.82 -22.16 15.60
C PRO A 10 3.87 -21.54 14.67
N LEU A 11 3.52 -20.39 14.08
CA LEU A 11 4.40 -19.65 13.18
C LEU A 11 5.68 -19.36 13.96
N SER A 12 6.84 -19.70 13.39
CA SER A 12 8.12 -19.36 13.99
C SER A 12 8.13 -17.84 14.28
N PRO A 13 8.75 -17.39 15.39
CA PRO A 13 8.78 -15.96 15.73
C PRO A 13 9.43 -15.09 14.64
N ILE A 14 10.23 -15.71 13.76
CA ILE A 14 10.95 -15.09 12.64
C ILE A 14 10.11 -15.09 11.34
N SER A 15 8.93 -15.72 11.33
CA SER A 15 8.07 -15.70 10.16
C SER A 15 7.66 -14.27 9.81
N PRO A 16 7.73 -13.83 8.54
CA PRO A 16 7.20 -12.53 8.12
C PRO A 16 5.68 -12.39 8.29
N ARG A 17 5.03 -13.44 8.80
CA ARG A 17 3.62 -13.47 9.18
C ARG A 17 3.39 -13.18 10.66
N SER A 18 4.42 -12.79 11.43
CA SER A 18 4.36 -12.59 12.88
C SER A 18 4.39 -11.11 13.26
N LEU A 19 3.69 -10.73 14.33
CA LEU A 19 3.79 -9.38 14.89
C LEU A 19 5.22 -9.02 15.35
N PRO A 20 6.00 -9.91 16.00
CA PRO A 20 7.39 -9.63 16.33
C PRO A 20 8.24 -9.25 15.11
N PHE A 21 8.06 -9.93 13.98
CA PHE A 21 8.75 -9.59 12.74
C PHE A 21 8.40 -8.17 12.28
N LEU A 22 7.12 -7.77 12.31
CA LEU A 22 6.69 -6.43 11.91
C LEU A 22 7.26 -5.34 12.80
N LEU A 23 7.24 -5.55 14.11
CA LEU A 23 7.84 -4.63 15.08
C LEU A 23 9.33 -4.50 14.81
N THR A 24 10.04 -5.62 14.60
CA THR A 24 11.47 -5.63 14.27
C THR A 24 11.74 -4.89 12.96
N SER A 25 10.93 -5.14 11.93
CA SER A 25 11.05 -4.45 10.64
C SER A 25 10.89 -2.93 10.79
N THR A 26 10.00 -2.48 11.67
CA THR A 26 9.77 -1.05 11.96
C THR A 26 10.94 -0.44 12.73
N LEU A 27 11.45 -1.17 13.73
CA LEU A 27 12.62 -0.79 14.52
C LEU A 27 13.89 -0.69 13.68
N ILE A 28 13.97 -1.39 12.55
CA ILE A 28 15.05 -1.23 11.58
C ILE A 28 14.74 -0.11 10.60
N PHE A 29 13.51 -0.09 10.05
CA PHE A 29 13.06 0.86 9.04
C PHE A 29 13.23 2.32 9.47
N ILE A 30 12.75 2.68 10.66
CA ILE A 30 12.75 4.08 11.13
C ILE A 30 14.19 4.60 11.31
N PRO A 31 15.09 3.94 12.06
CA PRO A 31 16.49 4.38 12.17
C PRO A 31 17.20 4.42 10.82
N THR A 32 17.00 3.44 9.94
CA THR A 32 17.59 3.46 8.60
C THR A 32 17.15 4.69 7.80
N ALA A 33 15.85 5.02 7.81
CA ALA A 33 15.33 6.21 7.14
C ALA A 33 15.92 7.51 7.73
N VAL A 34 16.03 7.61 9.06
CA VAL A 34 16.62 8.77 9.74
C VAL A 34 18.10 8.94 9.41
N LEU A 35 18.88 7.86 9.49
CA LEU A 35 20.30 7.87 9.18
C LEU A 35 20.54 8.23 7.71
N LEU A 36 19.74 7.69 6.79
CA LEU A 36 19.82 8.00 5.38
C LEU A 36 19.53 9.48 5.10
N ARG A 37 18.46 10.01 5.71
CA ARG A 37 18.12 11.45 5.61
C ARG A 37 19.26 12.32 6.12
N HIS A 38 19.82 11.98 7.29
CA HIS A 38 20.93 12.71 7.88
C HIS A 38 22.17 12.67 6.98
N HIS A 39 22.52 11.49 6.45
CA HIS A 39 23.63 11.34 5.50
C HIS A 39 23.44 12.22 4.27
N VAL A 40 22.26 12.15 3.62
CA VAL A 40 21.97 12.93 2.41
C VAL A 40 21.94 14.43 2.68
N SER A 41 21.49 14.88 3.87
CA SER A 41 21.55 16.30 4.23
C SER A 41 22.98 16.85 4.37
N HIS A 42 23.95 16.00 4.73
CA HIS A 42 25.34 16.40 4.91
C HIS A 42 26.21 16.19 3.67
N HIS A 43 25.94 15.14 2.89
CA HIS A 43 26.80 14.73 1.76
C HIS A 43 26.14 14.92 0.39
N GLY A 44 24.87 15.32 0.35
CA GLY A 44 24.07 15.42 -0.86
C GLY A 44 23.44 14.09 -1.29
N PRO A 45 22.57 14.12 -2.31
CA PRO A 45 21.88 12.93 -2.81
C PRO A 45 22.80 11.98 -3.58
N PHE A 46 22.46 10.70 -3.56
CA PHE A 46 23.19 9.68 -4.33
C PHE A 46 22.94 9.86 -5.82
N ARG A 47 24.00 10.01 -6.61
CA ARG A 47 23.90 10.21 -8.08
C ARG A 47 23.16 9.08 -8.80
N VAL A 48 23.24 7.85 -8.28
CA VAL A 48 22.61 6.66 -8.87
C VAL A 48 21.14 6.45 -8.45
N ALA A 49 20.66 7.18 -7.43
CA ALA A 49 19.32 6.97 -6.88
C ALA A 49 18.19 7.12 -7.93
N PRO A 50 18.20 8.11 -8.85
CA PRO A 50 17.16 8.21 -9.86
C PRO A 50 17.07 7.00 -10.80
N THR A 51 18.21 6.39 -11.12
CA THR A 51 18.26 5.18 -11.96
C THR A 51 17.72 3.97 -11.20
N ILE A 52 18.11 3.83 -9.93
CA ILE A 52 17.60 2.76 -9.05
C ILE A 52 16.08 2.89 -8.87
N ILE A 53 15.56 4.10 -8.61
CA ILE A 53 14.13 4.38 -8.51
C ILE A 53 13.38 3.89 -9.74
N LYS A 54 13.86 4.25 -10.94
CA LYS A 54 13.20 3.87 -12.20
C LYS A 54 13.22 2.37 -12.41
N LEU A 55 14.35 1.71 -12.15
CA LEU A 55 14.46 0.26 -12.26
C LEU A 55 13.56 -0.46 -11.26
N ASN A 56 13.62 -0.06 -9.99
CA ASN A 56 12.74 -0.54 -8.91
C ASN A 56 11.28 -0.44 -9.32
N SER A 57 10.86 0.74 -9.80
CA SER A 57 9.48 0.99 -10.19
C SER A 57 9.05 0.14 -11.39
N ARG A 58 9.92 -0.10 -12.37
CA ARG A 58 9.60 -1.01 -13.50
C ARG A 58 9.36 -2.44 -13.03
N LEU A 59 10.27 -2.95 -12.20
CA LEU A 59 10.17 -4.32 -11.66
C LEU A 59 8.93 -4.46 -10.78
N TYR A 60 8.69 -3.48 -9.92
CA TYR A 60 7.58 -3.51 -8.98
C TYR A 60 6.22 -3.27 -9.66
N SER A 61 6.18 -2.52 -10.76
CA SER A 61 5.00 -2.42 -11.64
C SER A 61 4.63 -3.78 -12.23
N LEU A 62 5.62 -4.50 -12.78
CA LEU A 62 5.42 -5.86 -13.32
C LEU A 62 4.96 -6.83 -12.22
N PHE A 63 5.61 -6.81 -11.06
CA PHE A 63 5.20 -7.62 -9.91
C PHE A 63 3.76 -7.33 -9.49
N SER A 64 3.39 -6.05 -9.39
CA SER A 64 2.04 -5.63 -8.99
C SER A 64 0.98 -6.05 -10.02
N LEU A 65 1.31 -6.01 -11.31
CA LEU A 65 0.45 -6.51 -12.38
C LEU A 65 0.23 -8.03 -12.25
N LEU A 66 1.31 -8.80 -12.07
CA LEU A 66 1.21 -10.25 -11.88
C LEU A 66 0.40 -10.60 -10.63
N LEU A 67 0.60 -9.87 -9.52
CA LEU A 67 -0.17 -10.06 -8.30
C LEU A 67 -1.65 -9.73 -8.51
N PHE A 68 -1.98 -8.64 -9.20
CA PHE A 68 -3.36 -8.32 -9.58
C PHE A 68 -4.01 -9.45 -10.38
N LEU A 69 -3.30 -9.95 -11.41
CA LEU A 69 -3.80 -11.05 -12.24
C LEU A 69 -4.00 -12.34 -11.41
N ALA A 70 -3.11 -12.64 -10.47
CA ALA A 70 -3.21 -13.79 -9.58
C ALA A 70 -4.37 -13.68 -8.58
N LEU A 71 -4.71 -12.44 -8.19
CA LEU A 71 -5.81 -12.17 -7.27
C LEU A 71 -7.18 -12.19 -7.96
N LEU A 72 -7.28 -12.14 -9.29
CA LEU A 72 -8.56 -12.32 -9.99
C LEU A 72 -9.20 -13.69 -9.65
N PRO A 73 -10.54 -13.79 -9.58
CA PRO A 73 -11.20 -15.08 -9.37
C PRO A 73 -11.10 -15.96 -10.63
N PRO A 74 -11.02 -17.29 -10.53
CA PRO A 74 -11.21 -18.18 -11.67
C PRO A 74 -12.64 -18.05 -12.24
N PRO A 75 -12.83 -18.16 -13.57
CA PRO A 75 -11.83 -18.39 -14.62
C PRO A 75 -11.21 -17.10 -15.18
N VAL A 76 -11.44 -15.94 -14.57
CA VAL A 76 -10.99 -14.63 -15.07
C VAL A 76 -9.47 -14.47 -14.97
N SER A 77 -8.85 -15.07 -13.95
CA SER A 77 -7.39 -15.04 -13.82
C SER A 77 -6.70 -15.82 -14.94
N PRO A 78 -5.74 -15.21 -15.68
CA PRO A 78 -4.95 -15.91 -16.68
C PRO A 78 -3.78 -16.70 -16.07
N LEU A 79 -3.57 -16.62 -14.75
CA LEU A 79 -2.47 -17.27 -14.04
C LEU A 79 -2.96 -18.57 -13.39
N PRO A 80 -2.04 -19.50 -13.06
CA PRO A 80 -2.38 -20.69 -12.27
C PRO A 80 -3.10 -20.31 -10.98
N ALA A 81 -4.01 -21.18 -10.52
CA ALA A 81 -4.66 -21.00 -9.24
C ALA A 81 -3.61 -21.13 -8.11
N PHE A 82 -3.39 -20.04 -7.38
CA PHE A 82 -2.60 -20.05 -6.15
C PHE A 82 -3.51 -20.26 -4.95
N ASP A 83 -2.99 -20.92 -3.92
CA ASP A 83 -3.71 -21.03 -2.65
C ASP A 83 -3.83 -19.64 -2.00
N ASP A 84 -4.93 -19.45 -1.26
CA ASP A 84 -5.27 -18.16 -0.68
C ASP A 84 -4.20 -17.69 0.34
N SER A 85 -3.53 -18.62 1.03
CA SER A 85 -2.49 -18.29 2.00
C SER A 85 -1.23 -17.72 1.33
N THR A 86 -0.86 -18.26 0.18
CA THR A 86 0.25 -17.76 -0.66
C THR A 86 -0.07 -16.37 -1.18
N LEU A 87 -1.29 -16.12 -1.66
CA LEU A 87 -1.68 -14.80 -2.16
C LEU A 87 -1.70 -13.73 -1.06
N ARG A 88 -2.24 -14.06 0.13
CA ARG A 88 -2.22 -13.15 1.29
C ARG A 88 -0.78 -12.83 1.71
N TYR A 89 0.08 -13.84 1.72
CA TYR A 89 1.49 -13.69 2.07
C TYR A 89 2.25 -12.85 1.04
N ALA A 90 2.08 -13.13 -0.25
CA ALA A 90 2.68 -12.36 -1.34
C ALA A 90 2.25 -10.88 -1.27
N TYR A 91 0.96 -10.62 -1.06
CA TYR A 91 0.45 -9.27 -0.88
C TYR A 91 1.04 -8.58 0.36
N HIS A 92 1.11 -9.26 1.50
CA HIS A 92 1.70 -8.68 2.71
C HIS A 92 3.19 -8.35 2.55
N VAL A 93 3.97 -9.29 2.00
CA VAL A 93 5.41 -9.09 1.76
C VAL A 93 5.64 -7.97 0.76
N SER A 94 4.76 -7.80 -0.23
CA SER A 94 4.85 -6.66 -1.14
C SER A 94 4.79 -5.33 -0.39
N LYS A 95 3.98 -5.23 0.67
CA LYS A 95 3.88 -4.00 1.50
C LYS A 95 5.09 -3.75 2.36
N LEU A 96 5.76 -4.80 2.82
CA LEU A 96 7.06 -4.66 3.48
C LEU A 96 8.14 -4.18 2.51
N TYR A 97 8.11 -4.66 1.26
CA TYR A 97 9.05 -4.22 0.23
C TYR A 97 8.96 -2.72 -0.05
N GLU A 98 7.77 -2.12 0.07
CA GLU A 98 7.54 -0.69 -0.21
C GLU A 98 8.36 0.25 0.72
N TYR A 99 8.93 -0.24 1.83
CA TYR A 99 9.95 0.50 2.58
C TYR A 99 11.12 0.98 1.70
N VAL A 100 11.46 0.22 0.65
CA VAL A 100 12.47 0.59 -0.34
C VAL A 100 12.13 1.90 -1.03
N ASP A 101 10.85 2.24 -1.22
CA ASP A 101 10.46 3.50 -1.86
C ASP A 101 10.77 4.70 -0.98
N VAL A 102 10.58 4.58 0.33
CA VAL A 102 10.98 5.62 1.30
C VAL A 102 12.49 5.82 1.26
N PHE A 103 13.26 4.74 1.27
CA PHE A 103 14.72 4.83 1.17
C PHE A 103 15.16 5.46 -0.15
N ASN A 104 14.54 5.06 -1.26
CA ASN A 104 14.85 5.60 -2.57
C ASN A 104 14.55 7.11 -2.68
N VAL A 105 13.39 7.57 -2.17
CA VAL A 105 13.04 9.00 -2.14
C VAL A 105 14.07 9.78 -1.32
N LEU A 106 14.42 9.29 -0.13
CA LEU A 106 15.42 9.94 0.73
C LEU A 106 16.81 9.94 0.08
N ALA A 107 17.23 8.83 -0.53
CA ALA A 107 18.52 8.71 -1.22
C ALA A 107 18.65 9.69 -2.40
N ALA A 108 17.54 9.98 -3.09
CA ALA A 108 17.49 10.96 -4.17
C ALA A 108 17.42 12.43 -3.66
N GLY A 109 17.42 12.66 -2.34
CA GLY A 109 17.28 14.00 -1.75
C GLY A 109 15.84 14.52 -1.74
N GLY A 110 14.86 13.65 -1.97
CA GLY A 110 13.45 13.99 -1.87
C GLY A 110 12.97 14.14 -0.43
N SER A 111 11.82 14.80 -0.26
CA SER A 111 11.14 14.91 1.02
C SER A 111 10.01 13.87 1.14
N ILE A 112 9.81 13.37 2.35
CA ILE A 112 8.73 12.44 2.67
C ILE A 112 7.52 13.23 3.12
N GLY A 113 6.45 13.23 2.32
CA GLY A 113 5.16 13.80 2.69
C GLY A 113 4.45 12.98 3.75
N ALA A 114 3.52 13.60 4.48
CA ALA A 114 2.79 12.95 5.57
C ALA A 114 1.99 11.71 5.12
N HIS A 115 1.26 11.83 4.00
CA HIS A 115 0.51 10.71 3.43
C HIS A 115 1.44 9.54 3.07
N PHE A 116 2.48 9.80 2.28
CA PHE A 116 3.45 8.79 1.85
C PHE A 116 4.12 8.10 3.05
N GLY A 117 4.65 8.86 4.01
CA GLY A 117 5.32 8.31 5.19
C GLY A 117 4.40 7.49 6.10
N PHE A 118 3.21 8.01 6.41
CA PHE A 118 2.23 7.31 7.24
C PHE A 118 1.73 6.03 6.57
N HIS A 119 1.43 6.10 5.26
CA HIS A 119 0.99 4.95 4.48
C HIS A 119 2.04 3.84 4.51
N HIS A 120 3.30 4.13 4.17
CA HIS A 120 4.35 3.12 4.09
C HIS A 120 4.65 2.51 5.47
N LEU A 121 4.66 3.32 6.53
CA LEU A 121 4.88 2.83 7.89
C LEU A 121 3.77 1.87 8.37
N THR A 122 2.51 2.15 8.03
CA THR A 122 1.36 1.47 8.65
C THR A 122 0.72 0.40 7.75
N THR A 123 0.97 0.41 6.44
CA THR A 123 0.35 -0.56 5.52
C THR A 123 0.77 -2.02 5.78
N PRO A 124 2.02 -2.33 6.21
CA PRO A 124 2.36 -3.67 6.70
C PRO A 124 1.49 -4.09 7.88
N TYR A 125 1.18 -3.19 8.81
CA TYR A 125 0.27 -3.46 9.93
C TYR A 125 -1.17 -3.67 9.47
N LEU A 126 -1.66 -2.83 8.55
CA LEU A 126 -2.98 -2.99 7.94
C LEU A 126 -3.12 -4.38 7.31
N THR A 127 -2.16 -4.76 6.45
CA THR A 127 -2.21 -6.06 5.76
C THR A 127 -2.01 -7.22 6.74
N TYR A 128 -1.18 -7.09 7.76
CA TYR A 128 -1.09 -8.10 8.81
C TYR A 128 -2.42 -8.34 9.50
N VAL A 129 -3.05 -7.29 10.03
CA VAL A 129 -4.33 -7.41 10.76
C VAL A 129 -5.43 -7.95 9.85
N ARG A 130 -5.47 -7.49 8.60
CA ARG A 130 -6.55 -7.77 7.66
C ARG A 130 -6.42 -9.07 6.89
N THR A 131 -5.20 -9.48 6.54
CA THR A 131 -4.97 -10.61 5.61
C THR A 131 -4.30 -11.80 6.29
N LEU A 132 -3.39 -11.60 7.24
CA LEU A 132 -2.60 -12.68 7.83
C LEU A 132 -3.06 -13.11 9.21
N ASN A 133 -3.43 -12.15 10.06
CA ASN A 133 -3.97 -12.38 11.38
C ASN A 133 -5.47 -12.70 11.27
N HIS A 134 -5.88 -13.63 10.41
CA HIS A 134 -7.24 -14.16 10.35
C HIS A 134 -7.28 -15.47 9.55
N ALA A 135 -8.02 -16.48 10.02
CA ALA A 135 -8.16 -17.75 9.29
C ALA A 135 -8.94 -17.53 7.97
N GLU A 136 -10.09 -16.85 8.05
CA GLU A 136 -11.00 -16.57 6.92
C GLU A 136 -11.33 -15.07 6.74
N PRO A 137 -10.34 -14.21 6.43
CA PRO A 137 -10.55 -12.79 6.20
C PRO A 137 -11.57 -12.61 5.07
N ARG A 138 -12.65 -11.87 5.35
CA ARG A 138 -13.66 -11.53 4.35
C ARG A 138 -13.27 -10.26 3.62
N GLY A 139 -13.58 -10.18 2.33
CA GLY A 139 -13.42 -8.95 1.52
C GLY A 139 -11.97 -8.49 1.25
N TRP A 140 -10.95 -9.08 1.88
CA TRP A 140 -9.55 -8.66 1.73
C TRP A 140 -9.08 -8.68 0.28
N ARG A 141 -9.51 -9.70 -0.48
CA ARG A 141 -9.02 -9.98 -1.83
C ARG A 141 -9.39 -8.87 -2.80
N VAL A 142 -10.61 -8.32 -2.70
CA VAL A 142 -11.05 -7.21 -3.57
C VAL A 142 -10.19 -5.96 -3.33
N VAL A 143 -9.87 -5.65 -2.07
CA VAL A 143 -9.01 -4.49 -1.79
C VAL A 143 -7.57 -4.75 -2.22
N ALA A 144 -7.04 -5.95 -1.99
CA ALA A 144 -5.72 -6.32 -2.48
C ALA A 144 -5.63 -6.24 -4.02
N MET A 145 -6.68 -6.65 -4.73
CA MET A 145 -6.75 -6.54 -6.19
C MET A 145 -6.69 -5.08 -6.65
N LEU A 146 -7.56 -4.21 -6.08
CA LEU A 146 -7.60 -2.80 -6.45
C LEU A 146 -6.29 -2.09 -6.10
N ASN A 147 -5.69 -2.45 -4.96
CA ASN A 147 -4.40 -1.92 -4.56
C ASN A 147 -3.28 -2.38 -5.50
N ALA A 148 -3.21 -3.67 -5.84
CA ALA A 148 -2.22 -4.21 -6.78
C ALA A 148 -2.38 -3.59 -8.18
N ALA A 149 -3.62 -3.39 -8.64
CA ALA A 149 -3.89 -2.70 -9.89
C ALA A 149 -3.44 -1.23 -9.85
N HIS A 150 -3.75 -0.51 -8.78
CA HIS A 150 -3.27 0.86 -8.59
C HIS A 150 -1.74 0.93 -8.56
N HIS A 151 -1.08 0.02 -7.84
CA HIS A 151 0.38 -0.05 -7.77
C HIS A 151 0.98 -0.36 -9.14
N ALA A 152 0.41 -1.29 -9.92
CA ALA A 152 0.88 -1.56 -11.28
C ALA A 152 0.93 -0.29 -12.14
N ILE A 153 -0.14 0.53 -12.09
CA ILE A 153 -0.25 1.80 -12.82
C ILE A 153 0.70 2.88 -12.26
N MET A 154 0.74 3.03 -10.93
CA MET A 154 1.57 4.02 -10.23
C MET A 154 3.06 3.79 -10.46
N TYR A 155 3.54 2.57 -10.29
CA TYR A 155 4.95 2.26 -10.51
C TYR A 155 5.31 2.23 -11.99
N ALA A 156 4.38 1.95 -12.92
CA ALA A 156 4.65 2.15 -14.34
C ALA A 156 4.97 3.63 -14.63
N TYR A 157 4.15 4.53 -14.09
CA TYR A 157 4.37 5.97 -14.18
C TYR A 157 5.72 6.39 -13.57
N PHE A 158 6.04 5.95 -12.34
CA PHE A 158 7.33 6.27 -11.70
C PHE A 158 8.55 5.63 -12.41
N GLY A 159 8.37 4.47 -13.03
CA GLY A 159 9.38 3.82 -13.86
C GLY A 159 9.67 4.53 -15.19
N GLY A 160 8.91 5.59 -15.50
CA GLY A 160 8.93 6.25 -16.81
C GLY A 160 8.47 5.32 -17.93
N VAL A 161 7.73 4.26 -17.59
CA VAL A 161 7.09 3.38 -18.56
C VAL A 161 5.85 4.11 -19.01
N TRP A 162 5.87 4.53 -20.27
CA TRP A 162 4.86 5.34 -20.92
C TRP A 162 4.97 6.82 -20.52
N SER A 163 5.35 7.66 -21.49
CA SER A 163 5.44 9.13 -21.42
C SER A 163 4.08 9.83 -21.22
N ALA A 164 3.12 9.10 -20.67
CA ALA A 164 1.76 9.26 -21.06
C ALA A 164 1.02 10.08 -20.00
N LYS A 165 0.75 11.34 -20.37
CA LYS A 165 -0.10 12.30 -19.67
C LYS A 165 -1.36 11.66 -19.07
N TRP A 166 -1.91 10.62 -19.70
CA TRP A 166 -3.09 9.88 -19.23
C TRP A 166 -2.85 9.13 -17.91
N LEU A 167 -1.68 8.52 -17.67
CA LEU A 167 -1.39 7.82 -16.42
C LEU A 167 -1.53 8.79 -15.25
N ARG A 168 -0.91 9.97 -15.37
CA ARG A 168 -0.99 11.04 -14.37
C ARG A 168 -2.44 11.48 -14.10
N MET A 169 -3.32 11.41 -15.10
CA MET A 169 -4.74 11.72 -14.94
C MET A 169 -5.51 10.62 -14.21
N VAL A 170 -5.15 9.34 -14.42
CA VAL A 170 -5.84 8.18 -13.85
C VAL A 170 -5.39 7.85 -12.42
N LEU A 171 -4.16 8.21 -12.03
CA LEU A 171 -3.61 7.88 -10.71
C LEU A 171 -4.48 8.36 -9.54
N PRO A 172 -4.99 9.62 -9.51
CA PRO A 172 -5.85 10.04 -8.41
C PRO A 172 -7.14 9.23 -8.31
N TRP A 173 -7.73 8.86 -9.46
CA TRP A 173 -8.97 8.10 -9.51
C TRP A 173 -8.80 6.67 -9.02
N THR A 174 -7.75 5.99 -9.48
CA THR A 174 -7.46 4.62 -9.02
C THR A 174 -7.08 4.60 -7.54
N GLY A 175 -6.33 5.60 -7.07
CA GLY A 175 -6.00 5.78 -5.65
C GLY A 175 -7.24 6.01 -4.78
N PHE A 176 -8.14 6.88 -5.23
CA PHE A 176 -9.43 7.11 -4.56
C PHE A 176 -10.29 5.84 -4.54
N ALA A 177 -10.44 5.17 -5.68
CA ALA A 177 -11.32 4.01 -5.83
C ALA A 177 -10.91 2.86 -4.89
N GLN A 178 -9.62 2.54 -4.78
CA GLN A 178 -9.16 1.49 -3.88
C GLN A 178 -9.46 1.81 -2.40
N LEU A 179 -9.33 3.08 -1.99
CA LEU A 179 -9.57 3.51 -0.61
C LEU A 179 -11.08 3.52 -0.31
N ALA A 180 -11.88 4.08 -1.22
CA ALA A 180 -13.33 4.14 -1.06
C ALA A 180 -13.95 2.73 -0.98
N VAL A 181 -13.58 1.83 -1.89
CA VAL A 181 -14.04 0.42 -1.85
C VAL A 181 -13.56 -0.25 -0.57
N GLY A 182 -12.33 0.03 -0.13
CA GLY A 182 -11.81 -0.48 1.13
C GLY A 182 -12.66 -0.07 2.33
N ILE A 183 -12.95 1.22 2.46
CA ILE A 183 -13.76 1.79 3.55
C ILE A 183 -15.17 1.22 3.54
N VAL A 184 -15.85 1.25 2.38
CA VAL A 184 -17.22 0.73 2.24
C VAL A 184 -17.27 -0.76 2.54
N GLY A 185 -16.28 -1.54 2.09
CA GLY A 185 -16.19 -2.97 2.37
C GLY A 185 -16.03 -3.27 3.85
N GLU A 186 -15.17 -2.52 4.56
CA GLU A 186 -15.01 -2.67 6.02
C GLU A 186 -16.29 -2.30 6.77
N LEU A 187 -16.94 -1.18 6.42
CA LEU A 187 -18.21 -0.77 7.03
C LEU A 187 -19.30 -1.82 6.82
N TYR A 188 -19.41 -2.38 5.61
CA TYR A 188 -20.38 -3.44 5.31
C TYR A 188 -20.18 -4.67 6.21
N ILE A 189 -18.93 -5.10 6.40
CA ILE A 189 -18.61 -6.24 7.29
C ILE A 189 -18.97 -5.90 8.74
N ILE A 190 -18.54 -4.74 9.25
CA ILE A 190 -18.78 -4.33 10.64
C ILE A 190 -20.28 -4.24 10.95
N LEU A 191 -21.07 -3.61 10.08
CA LEU A 191 -22.51 -3.45 10.26
C LEU A 191 -23.28 -4.78 10.13
N GLY A 192 -22.82 -5.65 9.23
CA GLY A 192 -23.37 -7.00 9.07
C GLY A 192 -23.16 -7.88 10.29
N SER A 193 -21.95 -7.85 10.88
CA SER A 193 -21.62 -8.63 12.09
C SER A 193 -22.44 -8.18 13.31
N GLY A 194 -22.66 -6.87 13.48
CA GLY A 194 -23.48 -6.33 14.56
C GLY A 194 -24.97 -6.70 14.47
N SER A 195 -25.47 -6.91 13.25
CA SER A 195 -26.88 -7.28 13.01
C SER A 195 -27.16 -8.77 13.19
N ALA A 196 -26.13 -9.62 13.09
CA ALA A 196 -26.27 -11.08 13.12
C ALA A 196 -26.18 -11.69 14.52
N GLY A 197 -25.97 -10.90 15.58
CA GLY A 197 -25.80 -11.40 16.95
C GLY A 197 -24.58 -12.31 17.15
N ASN A 198 -23.66 -12.35 16.18
CA ASN A 198 -22.45 -13.17 16.25
C ASN A 198 -21.36 -12.45 17.05
N GLU A 199 -21.45 -12.56 18.38
CA GLU A 199 -20.47 -12.01 19.34
C GLU A 199 -19.03 -12.59 19.18
N ASN A 200 -18.87 -13.63 18.35
CA ASN A 200 -17.60 -14.32 18.12
C ASN A 200 -16.83 -13.88 16.85
N GLU A 201 -17.38 -12.99 16.02
CA GLU A 201 -16.58 -12.42 14.93
C GLU A 201 -15.67 -11.32 15.49
N GLU A 202 -14.35 -11.46 15.30
CA GLU A 202 -13.34 -10.51 15.75
C GLU A 202 -13.37 -9.20 14.93
N VAL A 203 -14.49 -8.47 14.99
CA VAL A 203 -14.77 -7.24 14.24
C VAL A 203 -13.73 -6.15 14.52
N TRP A 204 -13.01 -6.22 15.64
CA TRP A 204 -11.94 -5.29 15.98
C TRP A 204 -10.89 -5.18 14.86
N ARG A 205 -10.60 -6.26 14.12
CA ARG A 205 -9.63 -6.26 13.02
C ARG A 205 -10.10 -5.39 11.86
N ASN A 206 -11.41 -5.47 11.57
CA ASN A 206 -12.08 -4.64 10.59
C ASN A 206 -12.14 -3.18 11.06
N MET A 207 -12.37 -2.94 12.36
CA MET A 207 -12.33 -1.57 12.92
C MET A 207 -10.95 -0.93 12.82
N VAL A 208 -9.88 -1.67 13.13
CA VAL A 208 -8.49 -1.20 12.94
C VAL A 208 -8.21 -0.93 11.46
N SER A 209 -8.65 -1.84 10.58
CA SER A 209 -8.48 -1.68 9.14
C SER A 209 -9.22 -0.44 8.60
N LEU A 210 -10.46 -0.25 9.03
CA LEU A 210 -11.27 0.92 8.71
C LEU A 210 -10.61 2.21 9.18
N GLY A 211 -10.11 2.24 10.42
CA GLY A 211 -9.39 3.40 10.97
C GLY A 211 -8.17 3.78 10.14
N LEU A 212 -7.32 2.80 9.78
CA LEU A 212 -6.15 3.06 8.94
C LEU A 212 -6.54 3.52 7.52
N LEU A 213 -7.52 2.87 6.89
CA LEU A 213 -8.01 3.26 5.56
C LEU A 213 -8.61 4.67 5.56
N ALA A 214 -9.36 5.03 6.61
CA ALA A 214 -9.91 6.39 6.78
C ALA A 214 -8.78 7.42 6.93
N CYS A 215 -7.75 7.13 7.73
CA CYS A 215 -6.56 7.98 7.83
C CYS A 215 -5.87 8.14 6.47
N TYR A 216 -5.69 7.06 5.70
CA TYR A 216 -5.11 7.13 4.35
C TYR A 216 -5.95 8.01 3.43
N PHE A 217 -7.27 7.86 3.47
CA PHE A 217 -8.18 8.65 2.66
C PHE A 217 -8.11 10.14 2.98
N VAL A 218 -8.12 10.51 4.27
CA VAL A 218 -7.99 11.91 4.70
C VAL A 218 -6.66 12.48 4.24
N LEU A 219 -5.55 11.77 4.49
CA LEU A 219 -4.21 12.23 4.08
C LEU A 219 -4.07 12.35 2.56
N PHE A 220 -4.66 11.43 1.80
CA PHE A 220 -4.71 11.50 0.34
C PHE A 220 -5.48 12.72 -0.16
N VAL A 221 -6.67 13.00 0.40
CA VAL A 221 -7.47 14.18 0.03
C VAL A 221 -6.73 15.48 0.37
N MET A 222 -6.08 15.53 1.53
CA MET A 222 -5.26 16.68 1.94
C MET A 222 -4.11 16.93 0.96
N GLU A 223 -3.37 15.88 0.57
CA GLU A 223 -2.28 15.95 -0.41
C GLU A 223 -2.79 16.44 -1.77
N MET A 224 -3.88 15.86 -2.28
CA MET A 224 -4.48 16.27 -3.54
C MET A 224 -4.95 17.73 -3.53
N THR A 225 -5.50 18.18 -2.40
CA THR A 225 -5.92 19.58 -2.21
C THR A 225 -4.72 20.53 -2.20
N ALA A 226 -3.64 20.17 -1.51
CA ALA A 226 -2.40 20.95 -1.49
C ALA A 226 -1.77 21.05 -2.88
N LEU A 227 -1.72 19.94 -3.63
CA LEU A 227 -1.20 19.91 -5.00
C LEU A 227 -2.02 20.78 -5.95
N ARG A 228 -3.34 20.89 -5.76
CA ARG A 228 -4.20 21.78 -6.54
C ARG A 228 -3.91 23.24 -6.23
N LYS A 229 -3.89 23.63 -4.96
CA LYS A 229 -3.59 25.01 -4.53
C LYS A 229 -2.25 25.51 -5.05
N ASN A 230 -1.20 24.68 -5.01
CA ASN A 230 0.11 25.06 -5.52
C ASN A 230 0.10 25.30 -7.04
N LYS A 231 -0.63 24.50 -7.81
CA LYS A 231 -0.76 24.72 -9.26
C LYS A 231 -1.49 26.00 -9.60
N ASP A 232 -2.55 26.31 -8.86
CA ASP A 232 -3.35 27.52 -9.06
C ASP A 232 -2.49 28.76 -8.77
N ALA A 233 -1.75 28.78 -7.65
CA ALA A 233 -0.80 29.86 -7.32
C ALA A 233 0.33 30.02 -8.36
N ASP A 234 0.89 28.93 -8.88
CA ASP A 234 1.91 28.97 -9.93
C ASP A 234 1.36 29.46 -11.28
N SER A 235 0.05 29.30 -11.54
CA SER A 235 -0.59 29.83 -12.73
C SER A 235 -0.81 31.34 -12.63
N GLU A 236 -1.30 31.81 -11.47
CA GLU A 236 -1.50 33.24 -11.20
C GLU A 236 -0.20 34.05 -11.29
N LYS A 237 0.91 33.52 -10.75
CA LYS A 237 2.23 34.16 -10.87
C LYS A 237 2.68 34.33 -12.32
N ARG A 238 2.51 33.29 -13.14
CA ARG A 238 2.90 33.30 -14.56
C ARG A 238 2.05 34.25 -15.39
N ASP A 239 0.80 34.47 -15.03
CA ASP A 239 -0.08 35.43 -15.70
C ASP A 239 0.18 36.87 -15.23
N GLY A 240 0.65 37.06 -13.99
CA GLY A 240 1.10 38.35 -13.47
C GLY A 240 2.41 38.84 -14.08
N GLU A 241 3.38 37.95 -14.35
CA GLU A 241 4.66 38.30 -14.97
C GLU A 241 4.56 38.64 -16.48
N LYS A 242 3.42 38.37 -17.11
CA LYS A 242 3.16 38.65 -18.53
C LYS A 242 2.42 39.97 -18.78
N LYS A 243 2.08 40.72 -17.72
CA LYS A 243 1.45 42.04 -17.79
C LYS A 243 2.48 43.14 -17.57
#